data_AF-A0A259IBF3-F1
#
_entry.id   AF-A0A259IBF3-F1
#
_cell.length_a   1.000
_cell.length_b   1.000
_cell.length_c   1.000
_cell.angle_alpha   90.00
_cell.angle_beta   90.00
_cell.angle_gamma   90.00
#
_symmetry.space_group_name_H-M   'P 1'
#
loop_
_entity.id
_entity.type
_entity.pdbx_description
1 polymer ?
#
loop_
_entity_poly.entity_id
_entity_poly.type
_entity_poly.pdbx_seq_one_letter_code
_entity_poly.pdbx_strand_id
1 'polypeptide(L)' 'MLIPRQTTPALSVPTLNHGTFDVANDAAENFTLIVFYRGLHCPICMKYLLELGRLVPEFEKRGVK' A
#
# COMPACT_ATOMS: atom_id res chain seq x y z
N MET A 1 -3.12 -13.57 10.96
CA MET A 1 -3.43 -14.05 9.59
C MET A 1 -4.43 -13.11 8.96
N LEU A 2 -4.32 -12.86 7.65
CA LEU A 2 -5.35 -12.13 6.90
C LEU A 2 -6.36 -13.13 6.34
N ILE A 3 -7.65 -12.89 6.56
CA ILE A 3 -8.73 -13.74 6.10
C ILE A 3 -9.67 -12.87 5.25
N PRO A 4 -10.03 -13.30 4.03
CA PRO A 4 -10.98 -12.55 3.20
C PRO A 4 -12.29 -12.27 3.93
N ARG A 5 -12.86 -11.08 3.69
CA ARG A 5 -14.12 -10.61 4.32
C ARG A 5 -14.06 -10.47 5.85
N GLN A 6 -12.87 -10.49 6.44
CA GLN A 6 -12.66 -10.02 7.81
C GLN A 6 -12.01 -8.65 7.78
N THR A 7 -12.33 -7.82 8.77
CA THR A 7 -11.68 -6.54 8.97
C THR A 7 -10.17 -6.75 9.11
N THR A 8 -9.39 -6.01 8.33
CA THR A 8 -7.94 -6.04 8.41
C THR A 8 -7.49 -5.63 9.83
N PRO A 9 -6.51 -6.32 10.43
CA PRO A 9 -5.95 -5.89 11.70
C PRO A 9 -5.45 -4.44 11.64
N ALA A 10 -5.50 -3.75 12.78
CA ALA A 10 -4.98 -2.39 12.87
C ALA A 10 -3.51 -2.33 12.43
N LEU A 11 -3.20 -1.38 11.54
CA LEU A 11 -1.85 -1.09 11.11
C LEU A 11 -1.65 0.42 11.16
N SER A 12 -0.80 0.85 12.08
CA SER A 12 -0.42 2.23 12.27
C SER A 12 1.10 2.34 12.28
N VAL A 13 1.66 3.10 11.34
CA VAL A 13 3.12 3.19 11.15
C VAL A 13 3.55 4.64 10.85
N PRO A 14 4.74 5.07 11.31
CA PRO A 14 5.31 6.34 10.91
C PRO A 14 5.66 6.34 9.42
N THR A 15 5.48 7.47 8.75
CA THR A 15 5.80 7.62 7.32
C THR A 15 7.14 8.34 7.11
N LEU A 16 7.70 8.17 5.91
CA LEU A 16 8.91 8.88 5.48
C LEU A 16 8.68 10.39 5.30
N ASN A 17 7.43 10.81 5.06
CA ASN A 17 7.04 12.22 4.90
C ASN A 17 6.64 12.87 6.24
N HIS A 18 7.01 12.24 7.36
CA HIS A 18 6.53 12.56 8.71
C HIS A 18 5.03 12.27 8.90
N GLY A 19 4.61 12.16 10.15
CA GLY A 19 3.24 11.77 10.50
C GLY A 19 3.02 10.24 10.49
N THR A 20 1.78 9.85 10.79
CA THR A 20 1.38 8.45 10.98
C THR A 20 0.38 8.05 9.90
N PHE A 21 0.67 6.95 9.22
CA PHE A 21 -0.30 6.25 8.38
C PHE A 21 -1.12 5.31 9.25
N ASP A 22 -2.44 5.31 9.09
CA ASP A 22 -3.37 4.35 9.71
C ASP A 22 -4.31 3.80 8.62
N VAL A 23 -4.26 2.48 8.42
CA VAL A 23 -5.07 1.80 7.41
C VAL A 23 -6.58 2.00 7.61
N ALA A 24 -7.03 2.20 8.86
CA ALA A 24 -8.44 2.44 9.15
C ALA A 24 -8.92 3.82 8.68
N ASN A 25 -7.99 4.77 8.48
CA ASN A 25 -8.27 6.17 8.18
C ASN A 25 -7.79 6.61 6.78
N ASP A 26 -7.23 5.70 5.96
CA ASP A 26 -6.65 6.01 4.65
C ASP A 26 -7.69 6.48 3.59
N ALA A 27 -8.98 6.21 3.85
CA ALA A 27 -10.12 6.73 3.09
C ALA A 27 -10.04 6.48 1.57
N ALA A 28 -9.63 5.27 1.16
CA ALA A 28 -9.77 4.82 -0.23
C ALA A 28 -11.24 4.63 -0.60
N GLU A 29 -11.59 4.81 -1.87
CA GLU A 29 -12.98 4.60 -2.36
C GLU A 29 -13.35 3.10 -2.31
N ASN A 30 -12.45 2.23 -2.75
CA ASN A 30 -12.66 0.78 -2.79
C ASN A 30 -11.81 0.04 -1.77
N PHE A 31 -10.48 0.20 -1.82
CA PHE A 31 -9.56 -0.40 -0.85
C PHE A 31 -8.17 0.25 -0.93
N THR A 32 -7.39 0.05 0.14
CA THR A 32 -5.98 0.44 0.20
C THR A 32 -5.09 -0.76 -0.15
N LEU A 33 -4.17 -0.57 -1.11
CA LEU A 33 -3.18 -1.56 -1.54
C LEU A 33 -1.87 -1.39 -0.75
N ILE A 34 -1.63 -2.28 0.21
CA ILE A 34 -0.38 -2.28 1.00
C ILE A 34 0.60 -3.30 0.41
N VAL A 35 1.77 -2.83 -0.01
CA VAL A 35 2.82 -3.68 -0.61
C VAL A 35 4.02 -3.77 0.32
N PHE A 36 4.31 -4.98 0.79
CA PHE A 36 5.54 -5.30 1.52
C PHE A 36 6.62 -5.80 0.55
N TYR A 37 7.84 -5.29 0.68
CA TYR A 37 8.98 -5.71 -0.13
C TYR A 37 10.25 -5.81 0.73
N ARG A 38 11.26 -6.53 0.25
CA ARG A 38 12.49 -6.83 1.02
C ARG A 38 13.44 -5.64 1.22
N GLY A 39 13.16 -4.50 0.60
CA GLY A 39 14.04 -3.33 0.62
C GLY A 39 14.78 -3.08 -0.70
N LEU A 40 15.56 -1.99 -0.73
CA LEU A 40 16.20 -1.41 -1.92
C LEU A 40 17.19 -2.35 -2.62
N HIS A 41 17.87 -3.23 -1.88
CA HIS A 41 18.90 -4.12 -2.43
C HIS A 41 18.34 -5.39 -3.10
N CYS A 42 17.01 -5.56 -3.09
CA CYS A 42 16.36 -6.69 -3.75
C CYS A 42 16.08 -6.33 -5.23
N PRO A 43 16.80 -6.89 -6.22
CA PRO A 43 16.69 -6.48 -7.62
C PRO A 43 15.30 -6.74 -8.23
N ILE A 44 14.61 -7.80 -7.79
CA ILE A 44 13.23 -8.08 -8.20
C ILE A 44 12.23 -7.09 -7.57
N CYS A 45 12.47 -6.69 -6.32
CA CYS A 45 11.62 -5.74 -5.62
C CYS A 45 11.69 -4.36 -6.28
N MET A 46 12.89 -3.94 -6.71
CA MET A 46 13.07 -2.70 -7.48
C MET A 46 12.23 -2.69 -8.76
N LYS A 47 12.25 -3.79 -9.54
CA LYS A 47 11.42 -3.91 -10.75
C LYS A 47 9.92 -3.77 -10.45
N TYR A 48 9.44 -4.39 -9.37
CA TYR A 48 8.04 -4.27 -8.97
C TYR A 48 7.68 -2.86 -8.51
N LEU A 49 8.53 -2.19 -7.73
CA LEU A 49 8.27 -0.82 -7.30
C LEU A 49 8.22 0.18 -8.47
N LEU A 50 9.09 0.01 -9.47
CA LEU A 50 9.04 0.83 -10.69
C LEU A 50 7.70 0.66 -11.43
N GLU A 51 7.24 -0.58 -11.58
CA GLU A 51 5.98 -0.85 -12.27
C GLU A 51 4.76 -0.40 -11.46
N LEU A 52 4.76 -0.61 -10.14
CA LEU A 52 3.72 -0.10 -9.24
C LEU A 52 3.62 1.42 -9.31
N GLY A 53 4.76 2.12 -9.27
CA GLY A 53 4.82 3.58 -9.42
C GLY A 53 4.22 4.06 -10.75
N ARG A 54 4.50 3.34 -11.85
CA ARG A 54 3.91 3.62 -13.17
C ARG A 54 2.39 3.42 -13.20
N LEU A 55 1.87 2.47 -12.42
CA LEU A 55 0.45 2.09 -12.38
C LEU A 55 -0.39 2.91 -11.38
N VAL A 56 0.21 3.77 -10.56
CA VAL A 56 -0.51 4.62 -9.59
C VAL A 56 -1.74 5.31 -10.21
N PRO A 57 -1.64 5.99 -11.38
CA PRO A 57 -2.81 6.65 -11.97
C PRO A 57 -3.94 5.67 -12.35
N GLU A 58 -3.62 4.42 -12.67
CA GLU A 58 -4.61 3.40 -12.99
C GLU A 58 -5.27 2.82 -11.75
N PHE A 59 -4.58 2.81 -10.60
CA PHE A 59 -5.18 2.46 -9.31
C PHE A 59 -6.14 3.57 -8.84
N GLU A 60 -5.71 4.83 -8.93
CA GLU A 60 -6.53 5.99 -8.56
C GLU A 60 -7.83 6.03 -9.37
N LYS A 61 -7.76 5.81 -10.70
CA LYS A 61 -8.95 5.71 -11.57
C LYS A 61 -9.94 4.63 -11.15
N ARG A 62 -9.47 3.61 -10.43
CA ARG A 62 -10.28 2.48 -9.92
C ARG A 62 -10.62 2.66 -8.44
N GLY A 63 -10.39 3.83 -7.85
CA GLY A 63 -10.69 4.09 -6.45
C GLY A 63 -9.78 3.34 -5.46
N VAL A 64 -8.61 2.89 -5.92
CA VAL A 64 -7.61 2.18 -5.10
C VAL A 64 -6.49 3.15 -4.75
N LYS A 65 -6.10 3.17 -3.47
CA LYS A 65 -4.96 3.95 -2.96
C LYS A 65 -3.77 3.04 -2.65
#